data_AF-A0AAU9SCF4-F1
#
_entry.id   AF-A0AAU9SCF4-F1
#
_cell.length_a   1.000
_cell.length_b   1.000
_cell.length_c   1.000
_cell.angle_alpha   90.00
_cell.angle_beta   90.00
_cell.angle_gamma   90.00
#
_symmetry.space_group_name_H-M   'P 1'
#
loop_
_entity.id
_entity.type
_entity.pdbx_description
1 polymer ?
#
loop_
_entity_poly.entity_id
_entity_poly.type
_entity_poly.pdbx_seq_one_letter_code
_entity_poly.pdbx_strand_id
1 'polypeptide(L)'
;MEILQGLVLALIIVAFDTRTHLIQAQSDPKEFISLDCGLHHAVSPYTEPLTGLTYTSDANFTQAGQSGRVQKVWEGSYKPFTVLRYFPEGIRNCYNLRVTPSKKYLIKALFLYGNYDGLNDGLIFDLYLGPNIWTTVDLKTSISSKTEEIIHTPKSSSLQICLVKTGKSTPIISALELRPLRDDTYITTNGSLKLLKRYYASDFLGPSIRFLQCTVELVMTQSSTLPPMINAMEAYRIIEFPDEETNPEDGESSGSTLKWASRLKIAVEAAQG
;
A
#
# COMPACT_ATOMS: atom_id res chain seq x y z
N MET A 1 -39.36 -11.84 -38.39
CA MET A 1 -39.44 -11.50 -36.96
C MET A 1 -38.66 -12.55 -36.19
N GLU A 2 -37.32 -12.56 -36.25
CA GLU A 2 -36.36 -11.59 -35.67
C GLU A 2 -36.29 -11.70 -34.12
N ILE A 3 -35.20 -12.26 -33.56
CA ILE A 3 -33.99 -11.58 -32.96
C ILE A 3 -34.23 -11.38 -31.43
N LEU A 4 -33.37 -11.67 -30.42
CA LEU A 4 -31.93 -11.95 -30.23
C LEU A 4 -31.77 -12.57 -28.81
N GLN A 5 -31.11 -13.72 -28.62
CA GLN A 5 -29.77 -13.89 -28.01
C GLN A 5 -29.38 -12.97 -26.83
N GLY A 6 -28.93 -13.60 -25.74
CA GLY A 6 -28.22 -12.94 -24.63
C GLY A 6 -27.80 -13.85 -23.48
N LEU A 7 -27.40 -15.10 -23.76
CA LEU A 7 -26.68 -15.92 -22.78
C LEU A 7 -25.29 -15.29 -22.60
N VAL A 8 -25.04 -14.66 -21.46
CA VAL A 8 -23.71 -14.17 -21.10
C VAL A 8 -22.84 -15.38 -20.76
N LEU A 9 -22.26 -16.00 -21.79
CA LEU A 9 -21.12 -16.90 -21.63
C LEU A 9 -19.91 -16.02 -21.29
N ALA A 10 -19.54 -15.97 -20.01
CA ALA A 10 -18.19 -15.53 -19.64
C ALA A 10 -17.22 -16.66 -20.01
N LEU A 11 -16.73 -16.62 -21.26
CA LEU A 11 -15.58 -17.42 -21.68
C LEU A 11 -14.35 -16.91 -20.92
N ILE A 12 -14.03 -17.56 -19.80
CA ILE A 12 -12.68 -17.47 -19.22
C ILE A 12 -11.80 -18.33 -20.12
N ILE A 13 -11.21 -17.72 -21.14
CA ILE A 13 -10.12 -18.35 -21.90
C ILE A 13 -8.93 -18.42 -20.94
N VAL A 14 -8.75 -19.56 -20.28
CA VAL A 14 -7.45 -19.91 -19.69
C VAL A 14 -6.60 -20.42 -20.83
N ALA A 15 -5.92 -19.50 -21.53
CA ALA A 15 -4.84 -19.89 -22.40
C ALA A 15 -3.75 -20.51 -21.53
N PHE A 16 -3.51 -21.80 -21.66
CA PHE A 16 -2.29 -22.42 -21.17
C PHE A 16 -1.16 -21.95 -22.07
N ASP A 17 -0.61 -20.77 -21.77
CA ASP A 17 0.63 -20.35 -22.39
C ASP A 17 1.72 -21.28 -21.86
N THR A 18 2.27 -22.14 -22.71
CA THR A 18 3.43 -22.98 -22.38
C THR A 18 4.73 -22.19 -22.40
N ARG A 19 4.67 -20.87 -22.17
CA ARG A 19 5.86 -20.09 -21.85
C ARG A 19 6.37 -20.65 -20.54
N THR A 20 7.55 -21.25 -20.62
CA THR A 20 8.46 -21.29 -19.48
C THR A 20 8.63 -19.85 -19.01
N HIS A 21 7.84 -19.45 -18.01
CA HIS A 21 8.11 -18.24 -17.26
C HIS A 21 9.43 -18.50 -16.56
N LEU A 22 10.53 -18.07 -17.19
CA LEU A 22 11.73 -17.71 -16.47
C LEU A 22 11.24 -16.90 -15.27
N ILE A 23 11.69 -17.27 -14.06
CA ILE A 23 11.56 -16.46 -12.86
C ILE A 23 12.18 -15.11 -13.22
N GLN A 24 11.37 -14.20 -13.73
CA GLN A 24 11.81 -12.84 -13.98
C GLN A 24 11.79 -12.20 -12.61
N ALA A 25 13.00 -12.09 -12.06
CA ALA A 25 13.30 -11.45 -10.80
C ALA A 25 12.34 -10.28 -10.53
N GLN A 26 11.91 -10.15 -9.27
CA GLN A 26 11.37 -8.90 -8.77
C GLN A 26 12.26 -7.76 -9.28
N SER A 27 11.63 -6.63 -9.61
CA SER A 27 12.26 -5.39 -10.07
C SER A 27 13.62 -5.14 -9.40
N ASP A 28 14.62 -4.67 -10.15
CA ASP A 28 15.99 -4.47 -9.63
C ASP A 28 15.92 -3.77 -8.26
N PRO A 29 16.44 -4.40 -7.18
CA PRO A 29 16.41 -3.83 -5.83
C PRO A 29 16.98 -2.41 -5.74
N LYS A 30 17.79 -2.00 -6.72
CA LYS A 30 18.33 -0.63 -6.85
C LYS A 30 17.25 0.45 -7.03
N GLU A 31 16.07 0.10 -7.51
CA GLU A 31 14.96 1.05 -7.70
C GLU A 31 14.03 1.13 -6.48
N PHE A 32 14.31 0.37 -5.43
CA PHE A 32 13.50 0.37 -4.23
C PHE A 32 13.74 1.64 -3.42
N ILE A 33 12.65 2.26 -2.96
CA ILE A 33 12.71 3.32 -1.96
C ILE A 33 12.25 2.72 -0.65
N SER A 34 13.10 2.75 0.37
CA SER A 34 12.77 2.37 1.75
C SER A 34 13.27 3.46 2.68
N LEU A 35 12.34 4.24 3.22
CA LEU A 35 12.62 5.33 4.14
C LEU A 35 12.27 4.89 5.56
N ASP A 36 13.25 5.02 6.46
CA ASP A 36 13.03 4.94 7.91
C ASP A 36 12.78 6.39 8.40
N CYS A 37 11.54 6.66 8.76
CA CYS A 37 11.06 8.01 8.99
C CYS A 37 11.50 8.51 10.36
N GLY A 38 12.20 9.65 10.39
CA GLY A 38 12.80 10.17 11.63
C GLY A 38 14.17 9.56 11.94
N LEU A 39 14.69 8.66 11.10
CA LEU A 39 16.06 8.16 11.21
C LEU A 39 17.08 9.30 11.06
N HIS A 40 18.03 9.37 11.99
CA HIS A 40 19.12 10.34 11.92
C HIS A 40 20.10 10.03 10.77
N HIS A 41 20.52 11.04 10.02
CA HIS A 41 21.40 10.89 8.85
C HIS A 41 22.70 10.13 9.14
N ALA A 42 23.29 10.32 10.34
CA ALA A 42 24.54 9.67 10.73
C ALA A 42 24.49 8.14 10.85
N VAL A 43 23.28 7.56 10.96
CA VAL A 43 23.08 6.10 11.02
C VAL A 43 22.42 5.54 9.76
N SER A 44 22.34 6.37 8.71
CA SER A 44 21.81 6.03 7.38
C SER A 44 22.97 5.93 6.37
N PRO A 45 22.91 5.02 5.38
CA PRO A 45 21.93 3.93 5.23
C PRO A 45 22.24 2.76 6.17
N TYR A 46 21.30 1.83 6.32
CA TYR A 46 21.54 0.53 6.98
C TYR A 46 20.75 -0.59 6.32
N THR A 47 21.24 -1.83 6.46
CA THR A 47 20.50 -3.03 6.05
C THR A 47 19.66 -3.55 7.20
N GLU A 48 18.35 -3.63 7.01
CA GLU A 48 17.43 -4.16 7.99
C GLU A 48 17.58 -5.71 8.06
N PRO A 49 17.80 -6.30 9.25
CA PRO A 49 18.16 -7.72 9.36
C PRO A 49 17.05 -8.72 9.02
N LEU A 50 15.78 -8.39 9.30
CA LEU A 50 14.64 -9.29 9.09
C LEU A 50 14.30 -9.47 7.60
N THR A 51 14.43 -8.39 6.83
CA THR A 51 13.99 -8.27 5.43
C THR A 51 15.14 -8.23 4.44
N GLY A 52 16.37 -7.92 4.90
CA GLY A 52 17.54 -7.72 4.06
C GLY A 52 17.49 -6.43 3.22
N LEU A 53 16.50 -5.56 3.46
CA LEU A 53 16.30 -4.33 2.70
C LEU A 53 17.17 -3.20 3.23
N THR A 54 17.71 -2.39 2.33
CA THR A 54 18.45 -1.17 2.71
C THR A 54 17.46 -0.04 2.98
N TYR A 55 17.46 0.48 4.21
CA TYR A 55 16.71 1.66 4.61
C TYR A 55 17.61 2.89 4.66
N THR A 56 17.02 4.01 4.30
CA THR A 56 17.67 5.32 4.32
C THR A 56 16.88 6.32 5.14
N SER A 57 17.53 7.38 5.61
CA SER A 57 16.87 8.48 6.29
C SER A 57 15.91 9.22 5.36
N ASP A 58 14.79 9.64 5.92
CA ASP A 58 13.74 10.36 5.22
C ASP A 58 14.00 11.88 5.09
N ALA A 59 15.11 12.38 5.64
CA ALA A 59 15.42 13.79 5.76
C ALA A 59 15.43 14.58 4.44
N ASN A 60 15.78 13.94 3.32
CA ASN A 60 15.81 14.59 2.01
C ASN A 60 14.46 14.55 1.27
N PHE A 61 13.44 13.92 1.85
CA PHE A 61 12.15 13.70 1.22
C PHE A 61 11.04 14.57 1.81
N THR A 62 11.26 15.19 2.97
CA THR A 62 10.30 16.10 3.59
C THR A 62 11.02 17.29 4.22
N GLN A 63 10.36 18.44 4.25
CA GLN A 63 10.94 19.70 4.75
C GLN A 63 10.60 19.98 6.22
N ALA A 64 9.75 19.17 6.84
CA ALA A 64 9.17 19.44 8.15
C ALA A 64 9.16 18.19 9.06
N GLY A 65 8.60 18.37 10.25
CA GLY A 65 8.46 17.31 11.24
C GLY A 65 9.72 17.08 12.08
N GLN A 66 9.52 16.34 13.15
CA GLN A 66 10.54 16.03 14.16
C GLN A 66 10.66 14.52 14.32
N SER A 67 11.82 14.07 14.79
CA SER A 67 12.05 12.66 15.10
C SER A 67 11.55 12.33 16.50
N GLY A 68 10.77 11.27 16.63
CA GLY A 68 10.29 10.71 17.88
C GLY A 68 10.79 9.27 18.04
N ARG A 69 10.94 8.80 19.28
CA ARG A 69 11.30 7.42 19.58
C ARG A 69 10.15 6.77 20.32
N VAL A 70 9.77 5.57 19.90
CA VAL A 70 8.74 4.80 20.61
C VAL A 70 9.24 4.36 21.98
N GLN A 71 8.33 3.99 22.88
CA GLN A 71 8.74 3.40 24.16
C GLN A 71 9.46 2.07 23.95
N LYS A 72 10.39 1.74 24.84
CA LYS A 72 11.27 0.57 24.73
C LYS A 72 10.55 -0.76 24.52
N VAL A 73 9.33 -0.91 25.06
CA VAL A 73 8.51 -2.13 24.89
C VAL A 73 8.10 -2.37 23.42
N TRP A 74 8.09 -1.31 22.61
CA TRP A 74 7.75 -1.34 21.18
C TRP A 74 8.96 -1.45 20.27
N GLU A 75 10.17 -1.40 20.82
CA GLU A 75 11.40 -1.66 20.07
C GLU A 75 11.47 -3.17 19.77
N GLY A 76 10.74 -3.59 18.75
CA GLY A 76 10.73 -4.96 18.26
C GLY A 76 11.92 -5.27 17.36
N SER A 77 11.89 -6.45 16.73
CA SER A 77 12.95 -6.89 15.80
C SER A 77 13.01 -6.07 14.51
N TYR A 78 11.91 -5.43 14.11
CA TYR A 78 11.83 -4.67 12.87
C TYR A 78 12.21 -3.20 13.11
N LYS A 79 13.43 -2.86 12.71
CA LYS A 79 14.08 -1.58 13.05
C LYS A 79 13.30 -0.31 12.66
N PRO A 80 12.59 -0.23 11.51
CA PRO A 80 11.82 0.97 11.13
C PRO A 80 10.67 1.33 12.09
N PHE A 81 10.38 0.51 13.10
CA PHE A 81 9.43 0.82 14.18
C PHE A 81 10.07 1.39 15.45
N THR A 82 11.38 1.63 15.45
CA THR A 82 12.11 2.16 16.61
C THR A 82 11.98 3.68 16.72
N VAL A 83 12.01 4.36 15.59
CA VAL A 83 11.83 5.82 15.49
C VAL A 83 10.71 6.11 14.52
N LEU A 84 10.19 7.33 14.61
CA LEU A 84 9.16 7.83 13.71
C LEU A 84 9.39 9.31 13.43
N ARG A 85 8.81 9.82 12.35
CA ARG A 85 8.63 11.25 12.15
C ARG A 85 7.23 11.65 12.56
N TYR A 86 7.12 12.75 13.32
CA TYR A 86 5.84 13.35 13.68
C TYR A 86 5.78 14.82 13.25
N PHE A 87 4.58 15.31 12.97
CA PHE A 87 4.36 16.65 12.40
C PHE A 87 3.50 17.51 13.33
N PRO A 88 4.10 18.16 14.34
CA PRO A 88 3.36 18.98 15.30
C PRO A 88 2.89 20.30 14.69
N GLU A 89 3.57 20.78 13.64
CA GLU A 89 3.27 22.01 12.93
C GLU A 89 2.71 21.75 11.53
N GLY A 90 1.96 22.72 11.01
CA GLY A 90 1.31 22.63 9.70
C GLY A 90 0.07 21.73 9.71
N ILE A 91 -0.84 21.98 8.77
CA ILE A 91 -2.04 21.16 8.57
C ILE A 91 -1.73 19.98 7.65
N ARG A 92 -0.88 20.20 6.63
CA ARG A 92 -0.52 19.24 5.59
C ARG A 92 1.01 19.19 5.48
N ASN A 93 1.57 18.00 5.66
CA ASN A 93 3.00 17.76 5.55
C ASN A 93 3.25 16.62 4.57
N CYS A 94 4.13 16.82 3.60
CA CYS A 94 4.29 15.91 2.47
C CYS A 94 5.71 15.35 2.36
N TYR A 95 5.78 14.11 1.89
CA TYR A 95 6.96 13.51 1.30
C TYR A 95 6.93 13.75 -0.21
N ASN A 96 8.03 14.25 -0.77
CA ASN A 96 8.22 14.44 -2.20
C ASN A 96 9.10 13.32 -2.74
N LEU A 97 8.51 12.38 -3.47
CA LEU A 97 9.19 11.22 -4.02
C LEU A 97 9.41 11.41 -5.52
N ARG A 98 10.56 10.94 -6.02
CA ARG A 98 10.82 10.84 -7.46
C ARG A 98 10.39 9.46 -7.94
N VAL A 99 9.54 9.43 -8.94
CA VAL A 99 8.97 8.21 -9.53
C VAL A 99 9.05 8.26 -11.05
N THR A 100 8.91 7.10 -11.69
CA THR A 100 8.85 7.03 -13.14
C THR A 100 7.38 7.11 -13.58
N PRO A 101 6.98 8.09 -14.41
CA PRO A 101 5.64 8.15 -14.96
C PRO A 101 5.24 6.85 -15.64
N SER A 102 3.97 6.47 -15.52
CA SER A 102 3.40 5.24 -16.10
C SER A 102 3.95 3.92 -15.56
N LYS A 103 4.94 3.94 -14.66
CA LYS A 103 5.46 2.73 -14.00
C LYS A 103 4.60 2.41 -12.78
N LYS A 104 4.19 1.15 -12.64
CA LYS A 104 3.36 0.72 -11.50
C LYS A 104 4.19 0.60 -10.23
N TYR A 105 3.69 1.10 -9.10
CA TYR A 105 4.34 0.98 -7.80
C TYR A 105 3.41 0.38 -6.75
N LEU A 106 3.94 -0.52 -5.93
CA LEU A 106 3.41 -0.85 -4.62
C LEU A 106 3.94 0.15 -3.61
N ILE A 107 3.04 0.87 -2.97
CA ILE A 107 3.37 1.92 -1.99
C ILE A 107 2.83 1.49 -0.64
N LYS A 108 3.69 1.49 0.38
CA LYS A 108 3.34 1.15 1.77
C LYS A 108 3.73 2.28 2.69
N ALA A 109 2.77 2.75 3.48
CA ALA A 109 3.01 3.66 4.60
C ALA A 109 2.79 2.89 5.91
N LEU A 110 3.82 2.85 6.75
CA LEU A 110 3.83 2.08 7.99
C LEU A 110 3.74 3.04 9.18
N PHE A 111 2.92 2.67 10.15
CA PHE A 111 2.59 3.49 11.30
C PHE A 111 2.69 2.68 12.58
N LEU A 112 3.51 3.13 13.52
CA LEU A 112 3.49 2.68 14.89
C LEU A 112 3.51 3.91 15.81
N TYR A 113 2.43 4.09 16.58
CA TYR A 113 2.36 5.17 17.57
C TYR A 113 3.40 4.95 18.68
N GLY A 114 3.44 3.75 19.24
CA GLY A 114 4.45 3.35 20.22
C GLY A 114 4.59 4.27 21.43
N ASN A 115 3.57 5.09 21.71
CA ASN A 115 3.54 6.08 22.77
C ASN A 115 4.79 6.99 22.82
N TYR A 116 5.24 7.45 21.64
CA TYR A 116 6.46 8.26 21.49
C TYR A 116 6.44 9.60 22.24
N ASP A 117 5.25 10.14 22.51
CA ASP A 117 5.01 11.41 23.20
C ASP A 117 4.60 11.24 24.67
N GLY A 118 4.44 10.00 25.14
CA GLY A 118 4.07 9.68 26.52
C GLY A 118 2.60 9.96 26.86
N LEU A 119 1.76 10.36 25.90
CA LEU A 119 0.35 10.71 26.15
C LEU A 119 -0.58 9.48 26.21
N ASN A 120 -0.17 8.38 25.57
CA ASN A 120 -0.94 7.15 25.43
C ASN A 120 -2.34 7.37 24.84
N ASP A 121 -2.50 8.39 24.00
CA ASP A 121 -3.73 8.73 23.31
C ASP A 121 -3.49 8.58 21.81
N GLY A 122 -3.98 7.47 21.25
CA GLY A 122 -3.81 7.21 19.83
C GLY A 122 -4.49 8.29 18.98
N LEU A 123 -4.03 8.43 17.76
CA LEU A 123 -4.34 9.58 16.91
C LEU A 123 -4.98 9.18 15.59
N ILE A 124 -5.78 10.08 15.03
CA ILE A 124 -6.44 9.94 13.73
C ILE A 124 -5.92 11.05 12.84
N PHE A 125 -5.62 10.74 11.58
CA PHE A 125 -5.26 11.73 10.57
C PHE A 125 -5.52 11.15 9.18
N ASP A 126 -5.51 12.00 8.17
CA ASP A 126 -5.72 11.55 6.79
C ASP A 126 -4.39 11.43 6.06
N LEU A 127 -4.30 10.39 5.22
CA LEU A 127 -3.20 10.14 4.31
C LEU A 127 -3.69 10.42 2.89
N TYR A 128 -2.90 11.20 2.16
CA TYR A 128 -3.19 11.66 0.81
C TYR A 128 -2.10 11.18 -0.17
N LEU A 129 -2.54 10.87 -1.39
CA LEU A 129 -1.68 10.65 -2.54
C LEU A 129 -1.88 11.82 -3.51
N GLY A 130 -0.87 12.69 -3.62
CA GLY A 130 -1.03 14.00 -4.24
C GLY A 130 -2.18 14.77 -3.55
N PRO A 131 -3.04 15.48 -4.29
CA PRO A 131 -4.19 16.18 -3.70
C PRO A 131 -5.32 15.25 -3.23
N ASN A 132 -5.27 13.96 -3.58
CA ASN A 132 -6.39 13.05 -3.37
C ASN A 132 -6.29 12.27 -2.05
N ILE A 133 -7.42 12.08 -1.37
CA ILE A 133 -7.45 11.28 -0.15
C ILE A 133 -7.23 9.80 -0.46
N TRP A 134 -6.23 9.20 0.15
CA TRP A 134 -5.98 7.76 0.07
C TRP A 134 -6.77 7.04 1.18
N THR A 135 -6.63 7.48 2.44
CA THR A 135 -7.27 6.82 3.59
C THR A 135 -7.24 7.69 4.84
N THR A 136 -8.09 7.38 5.81
CA THR A 136 -7.96 7.87 7.18
C THR A 136 -7.18 6.84 8.00
N VAL A 137 -6.04 7.27 8.55
CA VAL A 137 -5.26 6.50 9.49
C VAL A 137 -5.88 6.68 10.87
N ASP A 138 -6.17 5.57 11.55
CA ASP A 138 -6.73 5.55 12.89
C ASP A 138 -5.87 4.63 13.74
N LEU A 139 -5.21 5.21 14.74
CA LEU A 139 -4.31 4.55 15.67
C LEU A 139 -4.87 4.55 17.11
N LYS A 140 -6.12 4.96 17.34
CA LYS A 140 -6.72 5.05 18.69
C LYS A 140 -6.75 3.73 19.44
N THR A 141 -7.00 2.65 18.72
CA THR A 141 -7.20 1.31 19.30
C THR A 141 -6.01 0.39 19.08
N SER A 142 -4.92 0.89 18.49
CA SER A 142 -3.88 0.03 17.92
C SER A 142 -2.73 -0.17 18.89
N ILE A 143 -2.80 -1.25 19.67
CA ILE A 143 -1.64 -1.86 20.34
C ILE A 143 -0.64 -2.37 19.28
N SER A 144 -1.09 -2.61 18.05
CA SER A 144 -0.28 -3.06 16.92
C SER A 144 0.04 -1.93 15.94
N SER A 145 1.10 -2.11 15.14
CA SER A 145 1.35 -1.27 13.98
C SER A 145 0.23 -1.37 12.94
N LYS A 146 0.11 -0.33 12.12
CA LYS A 146 -0.83 -0.24 11.00
C LYS A 146 -0.05 0.00 9.70
N THR A 147 -0.44 -0.69 8.65
CA THR A 147 0.14 -0.53 7.31
C THR A 147 -0.97 -0.18 6.33
N GLU A 148 -0.79 0.93 5.61
CA GLU A 148 -1.64 1.30 4.50
C GLU A 148 -0.92 0.98 3.21
N GLU A 149 -1.59 0.26 2.31
CA GLU A 149 -1.00 -0.25 1.07
C GLU A 149 -1.86 0.15 -0.14
N ILE A 150 -1.21 0.68 -1.18
CA ILE A 150 -1.83 1.03 -2.46
C ILE A 150 -0.92 0.66 -3.61
N ILE A 151 -1.52 0.15 -4.68
CA ILE A 151 -0.87 0.00 -5.97
C ILE A 151 -1.32 1.17 -6.84
N HIS A 152 -0.35 1.95 -7.31
CA HIS A 152 -0.60 3.18 -8.05
C HIS A 152 0.35 3.31 -9.24
N THR A 153 -0.16 3.92 -10.31
CA THR A 153 0.62 4.27 -11.50
C THR A 153 0.63 5.80 -11.60
N PRO A 154 1.72 6.47 -11.21
CA PRO A 154 1.82 7.92 -11.19
C PRO A 154 1.82 8.47 -12.61
N LYS A 155 1.23 9.65 -12.77
CA LYS A 155 1.19 10.35 -14.06
C LYS A 155 2.38 11.29 -14.24
N SER A 156 2.96 11.74 -13.13
CA SER A 156 4.09 12.66 -13.08
C SER A 156 5.37 11.95 -12.63
N SER A 157 6.51 12.63 -12.78
CA SER A 157 7.81 12.17 -12.26
C SER A 157 8.01 12.49 -10.77
N SER A 158 7.06 13.20 -10.17
CA SER A 158 6.99 13.47 -8.74
C SER A 158 5.68 12.95 -8.17
N LEU A 159 5.78 12.28 -7.03
CA LEU A 159 4.64 11.77 -6.27
C LEU A 159 4.71 12.30 -4.85
N GLN A 160 3.62 12.95 -4.41
CA GLN A 160 3.50 13.42 -3.04
C GLN A 160 2.72 12.42 -2.19
N ILE A 161 3.24 12.12 -1.00
CA ILE A 161 2.49 11.38 0.03
C ILE A 161 2.37 12.30 1.23
N CYS A 162 1.15 12.73 1.53
CA CYS A 162 0.90 13.78 2.50
C CYS A 162 0.11 13.29 3.70
N LEU A 163 0.57 13.66 4.89
CA LEU A 163 -0.12 13.45 6.15
C LEU A 163 -0.84 14.75 6.53
N VAL A 164 -2.16 14.66 6.73
CA VAL A 164 -3.03 15.80 6.95
C VAL A 164 -3.75 15.68 8.29
N LYS A 165 -3.64 16.72 9.12
CA LYS A 165 -4.27 16.76 10.44
C LYS A 165 -5.78 16.66 10.34
N THR A 166 -6.37 15.90 11.25
CA THR A 166 -7.82 15.90 11.50
C THR A 166 -8.07 16.40 12.92
N GLY A 167 -8.39 17.69 13.03
CA GLY A 167 -8.55 18.36 14.33
C GLY A 167 -7.20 18.63 15.01
N LYS A 168 -7.02 18.16 16.25
CA LYS A 168 -5.82 18.41 17.07
C LYS A 168 -4.76 17.30 16.98
N SER A 169 -4.93 16.33 16.10
CA SER A 169 -3.99 15.22 15.98
C SER A 169 -2.63 15.66 15.45
N THR A 170 -1.59 14.93 15.86
CA THR A 170 -0.22 15.07 15.36
C THR A 170 0.08 13.86 14.47
N PRO A 171 0.06 14.00 13.13
CA PRO A 171 0.30 12.89 12.23
C PRO A 171 1.72 12.34 12.41
N ILE A 172 1.83 11.02 12.27
CA ILE A 172 3.10 10.30 12.40
C ILE A 172 3.30 9.36 11.22
N ILE A 173 4.54 8.98 10.97
CA ILE A 173 4.91 7.90 10.05
C ILE A 173 6.20 7.24 10.52
N SER A 174 6.25 5.92 10.45
CA SER A 174 7.41 5.13 10.88
C SER A 174 8.27 4.73 9.68
N ALA A 175 7.64 4.32 8.58
CA ALA A 175 8.36 4.02 7.35
C ALA A 175 7.53 4.28 6.10
N LEU A 176 8.23 4.53 4.99
CA LEU A 176 7.63 4.69 3.67
C LEU A 176 8.40 3.84 2.66
N GLU A 177 7.69 2.93 2.00
CA GLU A 177 8.28 1.98 1.05
C GLU A 177 7.61 2.06 -0.31
N LEU A 178 8.41 2.14 -1.38
CA LEU A 178 7.95 2.06 -2.75
C LEU A 178 8.71 0.95 -3.48
N ARG A 179 7.95 0.03 -4.08
CA ARG A 179 8.46 -1.05 -4.91
C ARG A 179 7.90 -0.90 -6.32
N PRO A 180 8.72 -0.72 -7.36
CA PRO A 180 8.25 -0.83 -8.71
C PRO A 180 7.71 -2.24 -8.94
N LEU A 181 6.60 -2.35 -9.65
CA LEU A 181 5.97 -3.60 -10.05
C LEU A 181 6.09 -3.77 -11.56
N ARG A 182 5.99 -5.02 -12.02
CA ARG A 182 5.92 -5.32 -13.44
C ARG A 182 4.57 -4.86 -14.01
N ASP A 183 4.57 -4.42 -15.25
CA ASP A 183 3.39 -3.88 -15.91
C ASP A 183 2.27 -4.93 -16.09
N ASP A 184 2.65 -6.21 -16.20
CA ASP A 184 1.76 -7.37 -16.35
C ASP A 184 1.08 -7.84 -15.05
N THR A 185 1.42 -7.26 -13.90
CA THR A 185 0.80 -7.58 -12.60
C THR A 185 -0.30 -6.60 -12.23
N TYR A 186 -1.32 -7.01 -11.47
CA TYR A 186 -2.36 -6.12 -10.95
C TYR A 186 -3.03 -5.22 -12.01
N ILE A 187 -3.38 -5.81 -13.16
CA ILE A 187 -3.91 -5.07 -14.30
C ILE A 187 -5.22 -4.36 -13.92
N THR A 188 -5.30 -3.07 -14.20
CA THR A 188 -6.49 -2.25 -13.96
C THR A 188 -6.75 -1.29 -15.10
N THR A 189 -8.03 -1.15 -15.47
CA THR A 189 -8.47 -0.27 -16.57
C THR A 189 -8.46 1.19 -16.15
N ASN A 190 -8.75 1.48 -14.88
CA ASN A 190 -8.64 2.79 -14.27
C ASN A 190 -8.42 2.65 -12.76
N GLY A 191 -7.94 3.73 -12.15
CA GLY A 191 -7.80 3.88 -10.70
C GLY A 191 -6.66 3.09 -10.07
N SER A 192 -6.46 3.36 -8.79
CA SER A 192 -5.46 2.75 -7.92
C SER A 192 -6.08 1.61 -7.12
N LEU A 193 -5.28 0.61 -6.72
CA LEU A 193 -5.76 -0.52 -5.94
C LEU A 193 -5.35 -0.34 -4.48
N LYS A 194 -6.29 0.05 -3.63
CA LYS A 194 -6.06 0.09 -2.17
C LYS A 194 -6.30 -1.30 -1.58
N LEU A 195 -5.33 -1.82 -0.85
CA LEU A 195 -5.48 -3.11 -0.18
C LEU A 195 -6.58 -3.01 0.90
N LEU A 196 -7.51 -3.96 0.87
CA LEU A 196 -8.50 -4.16 1.94
C LEU A 196 -8.00 -5.22 2.91
N LYS A 197 -7.57 -6.36 2.37
CA LYS A 197 -7.10 -7.49 3.17
C LYS A 197 -6.25 -8.44 2.34
N ARG A 198 -5.21 -8.97 2.97
CA ARG A 198 -4.40 -10.08 2.48
C ARG A 198 -4.65 -11.29 3.37
N TYR A 199 -4.79 -12.45 2.76
CA TYR A 199 -4.97 -13.74 3.40
C TYR A 199 -3.85 -14.65 2.93
N TYR A 200 -3.03 -15.15 3.84
CA TYR A 200 -1.95 -16.07 3.51
C TYR A 200 -2.42 -17.51 3.58
N ALA A 201 -1.71 -18.42 2.89
CA ALA A 201 -1.92 -19.87 2.94
C ALA A 201 -2.08 -20.40 4.38
N SER A 202 -1.31 -19.86 5.31
CA SER A 202 -1.36 -20.17 6.75
C SER A 202 -2.68 -19.80 7.42
N ASP A 203 -3.40 -18.82 6.88
CA ASP A 203 -4.63 -18.27 7.46
C ASP A 203 -5.88 -19.03 6.98
N PHE A 204 -5.75 -19.92 5.99
CA PHE A 204 -6.85 -20.73 5.48
C PHE A 204 -7.14 -21.88 6.45
N LEU A 205 -8.14 -21.71 7.31
CA LEU A 205 -8.71 -22.81 8.13
C LEU A 205 -9.64 -23.75 7.32
N GLY A 206 -9.61 -23.67 5.99
CA GLY A 206 -10.46 -24.43 5.07
C GLY A 206 -10.42 -23.86 3.65
N PRO A 207 -11.14 -24.45 2.68
CA PRO A 207 -11.09 -24.06 1.26
C PRO A 207 -11.85 -22.76 0.94
N SER A 208 -12.53 -22.15 1.93
CA SER A 208 -13.38 -20.98 1.71
C SER A 208 -12.95 -19.77 2.53
N ILE A 209 -12.98 -18.60 1.89
CA ILE A 209 -12.77 -17.30 2.53
C ILE A 209 -14.03 -16.46 2.38
N ARG A 210 -14.51 -15.95 3.52
CA ARG A 210 -15.70 -15.10 3.60
C ARG A 210 -15.30 -13.62 3.59
N PHE A 211 -15.72 -12.91 2.55
CA PHE A 211 -15.71 -11.45 2.48
C PHE A 211 -17.10 -10.91 2.86
N LEU A 212 -17.17 -9.60 3.13
CA LEU A 212 -18.43 -8.91 3.44
C LEU A 212 -19.50 -9.08 2.35
N GLN A 213 -19.09 -9.27 1.10
CA GLN A 213 -19.98 -9.32 -0.07
C GLN A 213 -19.92 -10.62 -0.87
N CYS A 214 -18.95 -11.51 -0.62
CA CYS A 214 -18.82 -12.77 -1.35
C CYS A 214 -18.05 -13.82 -0.53
N THR A 215 -18.29 -15.09 -0.84
CA THR A 215 -17.43 -16.20 -0.39
C THR A 215 -16.63 -16.66 -1.59
N VAL A 216 -15.31 -16.76 -1.45
CA VAL A 216 -14.44 -17.36 -2.45
C VAL A 216 -14.09 -18.76 -1.97
N GLU A 217 -14.31 -19.76 -2.81
CA GLU A 217 -14.00 -21.16 -2.52
C GLU A 217 -13.02 -21.70 -3.56
N LEU A 218 -12.01 -22.41 -3.08
CA LEU A 218 -11.03 -23.09 -3.91
C LEU A 218 -11.52 -24.49 -4.21
N VAL A 219 -11.96 -24.68 -5.46
CA VAL A 219 -12.48 -25.96 -5.93
C VAL A 219 -11.44 -26.64 -6.81
N MET A 220 -11.12 -27.88 -6.48
CA MET A 220 -10.25 -28.73 -7.28
C MET A 220 -10.94 -29.10 -8.60
N THR A 221 -10.22 -28.98 -9.71
CA THR A 221 -10.75 -29.40 -11.02
C THR A 221 -10.76 -30.92 -11.15
N GLN A 222 -11.64 -31.46 -12.00
CA GLN A 222 -11.78 -32.92 -12.20
C GLN A 222 -10.50 -33.60 -12.72
N SER A 223 -9.62 -32.84 -13.37
CA SER A 223 -8.35 -33.33 -13.92
C SER A 223 -7.16 -33.15 -12.98
N SER A 224 -7.34 -32.48 -11.83
CA SER A 224 -6.25 -32.29 -10.88
C SER A 224 -6.07 -33.53 -10.01
N THR A 225 -4.82 -33.80 -9.63
CA THR A 225 -4.47 -34.83 -8.62
C THR A 225 -4.00 -34.21 -7.30
N LEU A 226 -3.82 -32.88 -7.27
CA LEU A 226 -3.40 -32.12 -6.10
C LEU A 226 -4.42 -31.02 -5.77
N PRO A 227 -4.59 -30.66 -4.49
CA PRO A 227 -5.37 -29.49 -4.12
C PRO A 227 -4.73 -28.20 -4.70
N PRO A 228 -5.53 -27.19 -5.08
CA PRO A 228 -5.00 -25.92 -5.56
C PRO A 228 -4.10 -25.27 -4.49
N MET A 229 -2.83 -25.01 -4.83
CA MET A 229 -1.88 -24.37 -3.93
C MET A 229 -1.92 -22.85 -4.13
N ILE A 230 -2.35 -22.12 -3.10
CA ILE A 230 -2.34 -20.66 -3.05
C ILE A 230 -1.40 -20.21 -1.96
N ASN A 231 -0.50 -19.29 -2.28
CA ASN A 231 0.38 -18.63 -1.32
C ASN A 231 -0.38 -17.52 -0.59
N ALA A 232 -1.09 -16.67 -1.34
CA ALA A 232 -1.87 -15.58 -0.80
C ALA A 232 -3.06 -15.21 -1.69
N MET A 233 -4.11 -14.69 -1.06
CA MET A 233 -5.20 -14.00 -1.71
C MET A 233 -5.30 -12.57 -1.19
N GLU A 234 -5.47 -11.63 -2.10
CA GLU A 234 -5.51 -10.20 -1.79
C GLU A 234 -6.78 -9.58 -2.34
N ALA A 235 -7.50 -8.87 -1.47
CA ALA A 235 -8.66 -8.10 -1.84
C ALA A 235 -8.31 -6.61 -1.89
N TYR A 236 -8.68 -5.96 -2.98
CA TYR A 236 -8.43 -4.55 -3.24
C TYR A 236 -9.73 -3.79 -3.51
N ARG A 237 -9.80 -2.56 -3.03
CA ARG A 237 -10.77 -1.56 -3.47
C ARG A 237 -10.14 -0.71 -4.56
N ILE A 238 -10.85 -0.54 -5.67
CA ILE A 238 -10.45 0.44 -6.68
C ILE A 238 -10.79 1.85 -6.18
N ILE A 239 -9.81 2.75 -6.20
CA ILE A 239 -9.96 4.16 -5.88
C ILE A 239 -9.60 4.97 -7.12
N GLU A 240 -10.53 5.79 -7.58
CA GLU A 240 -10.29 6.76 -8.63
C GLU A 240 -9.89 8.09 -7.98
N PHE A 241 -8.78 8.65 -8.44
CA PHE A 241 -8.26 9.94 -7.99
C PHE A 241 -8.68 10.99 -9.02
N PRO A 242 -9.67 11.84 -8.69
CA PRO A 242 -10.22 12.81 -9.65
C PRO A 242 -9.24 13.95 -9.95
N ASP A 243 -8.41 14.33 -8.99
CA ASP A 243 -7.51 15.47 -9.11
C ASP A 243 -6.14 15.03 -9.64
N GLU A 244 -5.56 15.80 -10.55
CA GLU A 244 -4.23 15.56 -11.09
C GLU A 244 -3.15 15.69 -10.00
N GLU A 245 -2.09 14.89 -10.08
CA GLU A 245 -0.93 14.97 -9.18
C GLU A 245 -0.15 16.25 -9.48
N THR A 246 -0.55 17.37 -8.89
CA THR A 246 0.01 18.71 -9.21
C THR A 246 1.47 18.87 -8.77
N ASN A 247 2.23 19.61 -9.58
CA ASN A 247 3.58 20.08 -9.27
C ASN A 247 3.51 21.09 -8.09
N PRO A 248 4.43 21.08 -7.11
CA PRO A 248 4.45 22.04 -5.98
C PRO A 248 4.52 23.55 -6.34
N GLU A 249 4.56 23.93 -7.61
CA GLU A 249 4.51 25.32 -8.06
C GLU A 249 3.09 25.84 -8.35
N ASP A 250 2.07 24.99 -8.34
CA ASP A 250 0.69 25.40 -8.66
C ASP A 250 -0.17 25.56 -7.38
N GLY A 251 -0.72 26.77 -7.20
CA GLY A 251 -1.52 27.17 -6.03
C GLY A 251 -2.94 26.59 -5.97
N GLU A 252 -3.52 26.64 -4.75
CA GLU A 252 -4.72 25.94 -4.24
C GLU A 252 -6.06 26.07 -5.00
N SER A 253 -6.77 24.93 -5.05
CA SER A 253 -8.12 24.67 -4.53
C SER A 253 -9.15 24.10 -5.53
N SER A 254 -9.84 23.03 -5.11
CA SER A 254 -11.31 22.91 -5.14
C SER A 254 -11.72 21.54 -4.59
N GLY A 255 -12.47 21.53 -3.49
CA GLY A 255 -13.08 20.30 -2.97
C GLY A 255 -14.14 19.76 -3.93
N SER A 256 -14.17 18.45 -4.13
CA SER A 256 -15.27 17.77 -4.81
C SER A 256 -15.78 16.59 -3.99
N THR A 257 -17.11 16.46 -3.97
CA THR A 257 -17.86 15.46 -3.19
C THR A 257 -17.93 14.16 -4.00
N LEU A 258 -17.28 13.09 -3.52
CA LEU A 258 -17.23 11.80 -4.22
C LEU A 258 -18.51 10.96 -4.01
N LYS A 259 -19.19 10.61 -5.11
CA LYS A 259 -20.09 9.46 -5.19
C LYS A 259 -19.28 8.24 -5.63
N TRP A 260 -19.17 7.23 -4.78
CA TRP A 260 -18.41 6.00 -5.09
C TRP A 260 -19.36 4.88 -5.57
N ALA A 261 -18.99 4.22 -6.67
CA ALA A 261 -19.39 2.84 -6.94
C ALA A 261 -18.17 1.96 -6.64
N SER A 262 -18.18 1.25 -5.52
CA SER A 262 -17.02 0.45 -5.09
C SER A 262 -16.93 -0.80 -5.96
N ARG A 263 -15.82 -0.98 -6.67
CA ARG A 263 -15.49 -2.24 -7.35
C ARG A 263 -14.44 -2.98 -6.52
N LEU A 264 -14.72 -4.24 -6.20
CA LEU A 264 -13.81 -5.16 -5.51
C LEU A 264 -12.98 -5.91 -6.54
N LYS A 265 -11.67 -6.00 -6.31
CA LYS A 265 -10.76 -6.86 -7.08
C LYS A 265 -10.10 -7.88 -6.15
N ILE A 266 -9.94 -9.10 -6.65
CA ILE A 266 -9.27 -10.19 -5.94
C ILE A 266 -8.09 -10.64 -6.79
N ALA A 267 -6.88 -10.57 -6.23
CA ALA A 267 -5.67 -11.14 -6.82
C ALA A 267 -5.34 -12.44 -6.08
N VAL A 268 -4.90 -13.45 -6.83
CA VAL A 268 -4.53 -14.77 -6.30
C VAL A 268 -3.10 -15.07 -6.72
N GLU A 269 -2.25 -15.36 -5.75
CA GLU A 269 -0.88 -15.82 -5.98
C GLU A 269 -0.81 -17.32 -5.73
N ALA A 270 -0.53 -18.09 -6.78
CA ALA A 270 -0.39 -19.54 -6.71
C ALA A 270 1.05 -19.95 -6.35
N ALA A 271 1.20 -21.01 -5.56
CA ALA A 271 2.50 -21.61 -5.34
C ALA A 271 2.94 -22.35 -6.61
N GLN A 272 4.21 -22.21 -7.02
CA GLN A 272 4.79 -23.07 -8.05
C GLN A 272 5.23 -24.38 -7.40
N GLY A 273 4.71 -25.51 -7.90
CA GLY A 273 5.14 -26.86 -7.55
C GLY A 273 6.25 -27.36 -8.48
#